data_AF-A0A5E4Q702-F1
#
_entry.id   AF-A0A5E4Q702-F1
#
_cell.length_a   1.000
_cell.length_b   1.000
_cell.length_c   1.000
_cell.angle_alpha   90.00
_cell.angle_beta   90.00
_cell.angle_gamma   90.00
#
_symmetry.space_group_name_H-M   'P 1'
#
loop_
_entity.id
_entity.type
_entity.pdbx_description
1 polymer ?
#
loop_
_entity_poly.entity_id
_entity_poly.type
_entity_poly.pdbx_seq_one_letter_code
_entity_poly.pdbx_strand_id
1 'polypeptide(L)'
;MSISPFFRSPFTDITGGMISHQMLGNCQKEEMRYMDCLEAYGLDRGRGKCLHLFGDFHECQTKTKQFQRFVAMRKERERQIAEGKLKGDNEYVSPRVDSF
;
A
#
# COMPACT_ATOMS: atom_id res chain seq x y z
N MET A 1 -0.71 12.12 3.43
CA MET A 1 -1.18 12.57 2.09
C MET A 1 -2.44 13.40 2.27
N SER A 2 -2.55 14.54 1.59
CA SER A 2 -3.80 15.31 1.58
C SER A 2 -4.66 14.85 0.39
N ILE A 3 -5.95 14.60 0.67
CA ILE A 3 -6.97 14.14 -0.29
C ILE A 3 -7.35 15.25 -1.29
N SER A 4 -7.12 16.50 -0.92
CA SER A 4 -7.31 17.66 -1.77
C SER A 4 -6.01 18.48 -1.85
N PRO A 5 -5.77 19.18 -2.97
CA PRO A 5 -4.70 20.15 -3.03
C PRO A 5 -4.91 21.21 -1.96
N PHE A 6 -3.84 21.54 -1.22
CA PHE A 6 -3.88 22.55 -0.16
C PHE A 6 -4.33 23.93 -0.69
N PHE A 7 -4.00 24.23 -1.95
CA PHE A 7 -4.44 25.42 -2.66
C PHE A 7 -5.23 25.01 -3.91
N ARG A 8 -6.50 25.42 -4.00
CA ARG A 8 -7.37 25.10 -5.13
C ARG A 8 -7.24 26.17 -6.22
N SER A 9 -6.85 25.73 -7.40
CA SER A 9 -6.66 26.56 -8.60
C SER A 9 -7.01 25.77 -9.86
N PRO A 10 -7.27 26.43 -11.00
CA PRO A 10 -7.50 25.73 -12.27
C PRO A 10 -6.34 24.78 -12.64
N PHE A 11 -5.10 25.14 -12.29
CA PHE A 11 -3.94 24.28 -12.54
C PHE A 11 -3.95 23.02 -11.67
N THR A 12 -4.29 23.14 -10.38
CA THR A 12 -4.37 21.98 -9.48
C THR A 12 -5.57 21.09 -9.78
N ASP A 13 -6.66 21.65 -10.32
CA ASP A 13 -7.82 20.85 -10.77
C ASP A 13 -7.46 20.05 -12.03
N ILE A 14 -6.64 20.60 -12.94
CA ILE A 14 -6.15 19.89 -14.14
C ILE A 14 -5.09 18.83 -13.78
N THR A 15 -4.15 19.14 -12.88
CA THR A 15 -3.06 18.22 -12.52
C THR A 15 -3.39 17.27 -11.37
N GLY A 16 -4.55 17.42 -10.72
CA GLY A 16 -4.96 16.57 -9.60
C GLY A 16 -5.01 15.08 -9.96
N GLY A 17 -5.38 14.77 -11.21
CA GLY A 17 -5.39 13.41 -11.74
C GLY A 17 -4.01 12.73 -11.83
N MET A 18 -2.91 13.50 -11.79
CA MET A 18 -1.54 12.96 -11.80
C MET A 18 -1.09 12.43 -10.43
N ILE A 19 -1.69 12.94 -9.36
CA ILE A 19 -1.35 12.59 -7.97
C ILE A 19 -2.30 11.50 -7.45
N SER A 20 -3.52 11.47 -7.95
CA SER A 20 -4.50 10.42 -7.68
C SER A 20 -4.22 9.16 -8.52
N HIS A 21 -4.47 7.98 -7.98
CA HIS A 21 -4.45 6.72 -8.74
C HIS A 21 -5.78 6.43 -9.45
N GLN A 22 -6.68 7.42 -9.49
CA GLN A 22 -8.05 7.29 -10.00
C GLN A 22 -8.17 6.96 -11.49
N MET A 23 -7.19 7.36 -12.30
CA MET A 23 -7.19 7.12 -13.75
C MET A 23 -6.54 5.78 -14.10
N LEU A 24 -5.33 5.52 -13.60
CA LEU A 24 -4.53 4.32 -13.87
C LEU A 24 -3.53 4.14 -12.71
N GLY A 25 -3.72 3.13 -11.86
CA GLY A 25 -2.75 2.83 -10.80
C GLY A 25 -3.03 1.53 -10.07
N ASN A 26 -1.97 0.84 -9.64
CA ASN A 26 -2.06 -0.41 -8.88
C ASN A 26 -2.84 -0.29 -7.55
N CYS A 27 -3.03 0.94 -7.05
CA CYS A 27 -3.75 1.25 -5.81
C CYS A 27 -5.12 1.90 -6.01
N GLN A 28 -5.63 1.91 -7.24
CA GLN A 28 -6.92 2.54 -7.58
C GLN A 28 -8.07 1.96 -6.74
N LYS A 29 -8.06 0.65 -6.52
CA LYS A 29 -9.13 -0.05 -5.78
C LYS A 29 -9.16 0.39 -4.31
N GLU A 30 -8.01 0.48 -3.67
CA GLU A 30 -7.85 0.91 -2.29
C GLU A 30 -8.18 2.40 -2.16
N GLU A 31 -7.77 3.22 -3.13
CA GLU A 31 -8.12 4.64 -3.18
C GLU A 31 -9.63 4.84 -3.29
N MET A 32 -10.29 4.15 -4.22
CA MET A 32 -11.74 4.24 -4.41
C MET A 32 -12.50 3.87 -3.14
N ARG A 33 -12.15 2.74 -2.49
CA ARG A 33 -12.78 2.35 -1.22
C ARG A 33 -12.61 3.41 -0.13
N TYR A 34 -11.44 4.04 -0.07
CA TYR A 34 -11.17 5.11 0.87
C TYR A 34 -12.02 6.36 0.57
N MET A 35 -12.12 6.76 -0.70
CA MET A 35 -12.93 7.90 -1.13
C MET A 35 -14.43 7.66 -0.88
N ASP A 36 -14.97 6.48 -1.17
CA ASP A 36 -16.37 6.14 -0.91
C ASP A 36 -16.72 6.30 0.59
N CYS A 37 -15.80 5.89 1.47
CA CYS A 37 -15.97 6.07 2.91
C CYS A 37 -15.92 7.56 3.32
N LEU A 38 -15.01 8.34 2.74
CA LEU A 38 -14.92 9.77 3.00
C LEU A 38 -16.14 10.53 2.47
N GLU A 39 -16.71 10.13 1.34
CA GLU A 39 -17.94 10.69 0.80
C GLU A 39 -19.11 10.43 1.74
N ALA A 40 -19.24 9.22 2.28
CA ALA A 40 -20.31 8.85 3.20
C ALA A 40 -20.24 9.58 4.56
N TYR A 41 -19.05 9.82 5.10
CA TYR A 41 -18.87 10.35 6.46
C TYR A 41 -18.38 11.80 6.54
N GLY A 42 -17.89 12.36 5.44
CA GLY A 42 -17.19 13.64 5.41
C GLY A 42 -15.82 13.59 6.08
N LEU A 43 -15.04 14.67 5.94
CA LEU A 43 -13.65 14.73 6.40
C LEU A 43 -13.49 14.54 7.92
N ASP A 44 -14.33 15.19 8.73
CA ASP A 44 -14.15 15.19 10.19
C ASP A 44 -14.40 13.82 10.81
N ARG A 45 -15.52 13.18 10.45
CA ARG A 45 -15.86 11.83 10.94
C ARG A 45 -15.08 10.74 10.22
N GLY A 46 -14.70 11.00 8.96
CA GLY A 46 -13.92 10.09 8.14
C GLY A 46 -12.52 9.80 8.69
N ARG A 47 -11.90 10.78 9.38
CA ARG A 47 -10.59 10.57 10.05
C ARG A 47 -10.58 9.37 11.00
N GLY A 48 -11.66 9.18 11.75
CA GLY A 48 -11.81 8.03 12.64
C GLY A 48 -12.36 6.80 11.92
N LYS A 49 -13.48 6.96 11.21
CA LYS A 49 -14.23 5.83 10.64
C LYS A 49 -13.52 5.15 9.46
N CYS A 50 -12.83 5.93 8.64
CA CYS A 50 -12.16 5.45 7.42
C CYS A 50 -10.67 5.15 7.65
N LEU A 51 -10.19 5.12 8.91
CA LEU A 51 -8.77 4.97 9.24
C LEU A 51 -8.17 3.67 8.69
N HIS A 52 -8.93 2.57 8.72
CA HIS A 52 -8.47 1.28 8.20
C HIS A 52 -8.28 1.31 6.68
N LEU A 53 -9.22 1.91 5.93
CA LEU A 53 -9.14 2.06 4.48
C LEU A 53 -8.00 3.00 4.07
N PHE A 54 -7.81 4.09 4.83
CA PHE A 54 -6.63 4.94 4.65
C PHE A 54 -5.34 4.15 4.88
N GLY A 55 -5.30 3.30 5.90
CA GLY A 55 -4.17 2.42 6.19
C GLY A 55 -3.84 1.47 5.04
N ASP A 56 -4.86 0.88 4.41
CA ASP A 56 -4.69 -0.01 3.26
C ASP A 56 -4.20 0.77 2.02
N PHE A 57 -4.78 1.93 1.74
CA PHE A 57 -4.33 2.79 0.64
C PHE A 57 -2.88 3.27 0.84
N HIS A 58 -2.55 3.68 2.06
CA HIS A 58 -1.20 4.10 2.42
C HIS A 58 -0.19 2.95 2.36
N GLU A 59 -0.59 1.75 2.76
CA GLU A 59 0.22 0.54 2.58
C GLU A 59 0.47 0.29 1.09
N CYS A 60 -0.57 0.35 0.26
CA CYS A 60 -0.42 0.10 -1.16
C CYS A 60 0.57 1.08 -1.83
N GLN A 61 0.55 2.35 -1.45
CA GLN A 61 1.45 3.37 -2.00
C GLN A 61 2.90 3.25 -1.51
N THR A 62 3.09 2.90 -0.24
CA THR A 62 4.43 2.87 0.37
C THR A 62 5.09 1.49 0.37
N LYS A 63 4.29 0.43 0.25
CA LYS A 63 4.68 -0.98 0.41
C LYS A 63 5.45 -1.28 1.69
N THR A 64 5.25 -0.45 2.72
CA THR A 64 6.03 -0.51 3.96
C THR A 64 5.89 -1.86 4.66
N LYS A 65 4.65 -2.33 4.86
CA LYS A 65 4.39 -3.60 5.56
C LYS A 65 4.82 -4.79 4.70
N GLN A 66 4.54 -4.76 3.40
CA GLN A 66 5.03 -5.78 2.46
C GLN A 66 6.56 -5.92 2.51
N PHE A 67 7.29 -4.80 2.50
CA PHE A 67 8.75 -4.81 2.58
C PHE A 67 9.26 -5.34 3.91
N GLN A 68 8.67 -4.92 5.04
CA GLN A 68 9.02 -5.44 6.36
C GLN A 68 8.81 -6.96 6.44
N ARG A 69 7.70 -7.47 5.89
CA ARG A 69 7.43 -8.90 5.79
C ARG A 69 8.48 -9.61 4.96
N PHE A 70 8.85 -9.06 3.80
CA PHE A 70 9.90 -9.60 2.95
C PHE A 70 11.24 -9.72 3.70
N VAL A 71 11.66 -8.67 4.39
CA VAL A 71 12.90 -8.66 5.19
C VAL A 71 12.86 -9.70 6.30
N ALA A 72 11.73 -9.83 7.01
CA ALA A 72 11.56 -10.82 8.07
C ALA A 72 11.67 -12.26 7.53
N MET A 73 11.00 -12.56 6.41
CA MET A 73 11.07 -13.87 5.77
C MET A 73 12.49 -14.19 5.28
N ARG A 74 13.20 -13.19 4.73
CA ARG A 74 14.58 -13.34 4.30
C ARG A 74 15.53 -13.62 5.47
N LYS A 75 15.40 -12.89 6.57
CA LYS A 75 16.21 -13.09 7.78
C LYS A 75 16.02 -14.49 8.37
N GLU A 76 14.77 -14.96 8.39
CA GLU A 76 14.45 -16.32 8.86
C GLU A 76 15.05 -17.39 7.95
N ARG A 77 14.98 -17.20 6.63
CA ARG A 77 15.63 -18.07 5.66
C ARG A 77 17.15 -18.14 5.90
N GLU A 78 17.82 -17.00 6.02
CA GLU A 78 19.27 -16.94 6.28
C GLU A 78 19.63 -17.66 7.59
N ARG A 79 18.81 -17.54 8.64
CA ARG A 79 18.97 -18.32 9.88
C ARG A 79 18.89 -19.83 9.62
N GLN A 80 17.89 -20.29 8.88
CA GLN A 80 17.71 -21.72 8.58
C GLN A 80 18.82 -22.31 7.69
N ILE A 81 19.38 -21.49 6.78
CA ILE A 81 20.57 -21.87 5.98
C ILE A 81 21.79 -22.01 6.89
N ALA A 82 22.01 -21.05 7.80
CA ALA A 82 23.11 -21.09 8.76
C ALA A 82 23.02 -22.29 9.72
N GLU A 83 21.81 -22.68 10.12
CA GLU A 83 21.54 -23.90 10.91
C GLU A 83 21.64 -25.19 10.08
N GLY A 84 21.81 -25.10 8.76
CA GLY A 84 21.88 -26.24 7.86
C GLY A 84 20.56 -26.98 7.64
N LYS A 85 19.41 -26.36 7.96
CA LYS A 85 18.06 -26.92 7.77
C LYS A 85 17.60 -26.81 6.31
N LEU A 86 17.93 -25.71 5.64
CA LEU A 86 17.71 -25.51 4.21
C LEU A 86 19.01 -25.80 3.46
N LYS A 87 18.96 -26.65 2.42
CA LYS A 87 20.13 -27.07 1.63
C LYS A 87 19.82 -27.09 0.14
N GLY A 88 20.81 -26.73 -0.69
CA GLY A 88 20.76 -26.85 -2.15
C GLY A 88 19.63 -26.02 -2.74
N ASP A 89 18.83 -26.64 -3.62
CA ASP A 89 17.73 -25.96 -4.34
C ASP A 89 16.63 -25.41 -3.42
N ASN A 90 16.57 -25.87 -2.16
CA ASN A 90 15.61 -25.39 -1.17
C ASN A 90 16.04 -24.09 -0.46
N GLU A 91 17.27 -23.61 -0.68
CA GLU A 91 17.77 -22.37 -0.08
C GLU A 91 17.11 -21.14 -0.70
N TYR A 92 16.90 -21.16 -2.03
CA TYR A 92 16.34 -20.04 -2.78
C TYR A 92 15.20 -20.50 -3.68
N VAL A 93 13.99 -20.46 -3.12
CA VAL A 93 12.75 -20.65 -3.89
C VAL A 93 12.21 -19.32 -4.41
N SER A 94 11.63 -19.36 -5.62
CA SER A 94 10.84 -18.25 -6.14
C SER A 94 9.58 -18.09 -5.28
N PRO A 95 9.22 -16.84 -4.90
CA PRO A 95 7.97 -16.60 -4.20
C PRO A 95 6.79 -17.01 -5.10
N ARG A 96 5.74 -17.55 -4.48
CA ARG A 96 4.48 -17.81 -5.20
C ARG A 96 3.88 -16.48 -5.67
N VAL A 97 3.30 -16.50 -6.86
CA VAL A 97 2.74 -15.31 -7.53
C VAL A 97 1.53 -14.71 -6.77
N ASP A 98 1.01 -15.41 -5.76
CA ASP A 98 -0.07 -14.98 -4.86
C ASP A 98 0.37 -14.00 -3.76
N SER A 99 1.64 -13.57 -3.75
CA SER A 99 2.21 -12.71 -2.69
C SER A 99 1.91 -11.20 -2.84
N PHE A 100 0.81 -10.87 -3.53
CA PHE A 100 0.28 -9.50 -3.66
C PHE A 100 -0.66 -9.12 -2.51
#